data_AF-A0A366DJN4-F1
#
_entry.id   AF-A0A366DJN4-F1
#
_cell.length_a   1.000
_cell.length_b   1.000
_cell.length_c   1.000
_cell.angle_alpha   90.00
_cell.angle_beta   90.00
_cell.angle_gamma   90.00
#
_symmetry.space_group_name_H-M   'P 1'
#
loop_
_entity.id
_entity.type
_entity.pdbx_description
1 polymer ?
#
loop_
_entity_poly.entity_id
_entity_poly.type
_entity_poly.pdbx_seq_one_letter_code
_entity_poly.pdbx_strand_id
1 'polypeptide(L)'
;MNDPEPMLDVARGDAAVSRQVGEALRIIAHHSRDEDLKRQIREILAGNGSVRDLARTDPFNRILDGVLPTAMQELAELSEDERERLAEEGRAELERYRDTTAPPPAPEADQPPAEPAPQDPVLPGTRKPNRDQIVTPDVPDSDDDYFSERRQRGWLQ
;
A
#
# COMPACT_ATOMS: atom_id res chain seq x y z
N MET A 1 -22.47 17.61 -2.54
CA MET A 1 -21.92 16.35 -3.07
C MET A 1 -20.41 16.52 -3.06
N ASN A 2 -19.71 15.86 -2.13
CA ASN A 2 -18.25 15.79 -2.17
C ASN A 2 -17.91 14.63 -3.10
N ASP A 3 -17.44 14.94 -4.31
CA ASP A 3 -16.81 13.94 -5.13
C ASP A 3 -15.65 13.31 -4.33
N PRO A 4 -15.57 11.97 -4.23
CA PRO A 4 -14.43 11.34 -3.59
C PRO A 4 -13.18 11.77 -4.37
N GLU A 5 -12.22 12.42 -3.70
CA GLU A 5 -10.91 12.70 -4.30
C GLU A 5 -10.45 11.40 -4.99
N PRO A 6 -10.15 11.42 -6.30
CA PRO A 6 -9.71 10.23 -7.00
C PRO A 6 -8.48 9.71 -6.25
N MET A 7 -8.67 8.60 -5.53
CA MET A 7 -7.65 8.05 -4.66
C MET A 7 -6.52 7.56 -5.57
N LEU A 8 -5.46 8.36 -5.64
CA LEU A 8 -4.30 8.05 -6.44
C LEU A 8 -3.69 6.79 -5.85
N ASP A 9 -3.79 5.65 -6.53
CA ASP A 9 -3.10 4.44 -6.06
C ASP A 9 -1.60 4.57 -6.36
N VAL A 10 -0.89 5.32 -5.51
CA VAL A 10 0.54 5.56 -5.67
C VAL A 10 1.35 4.40 -5.08
N ALA A 11 0.79 3.72 -4.08
CA ALA A 11 1.46 2.72 -3.26
C ALA A 11 0.91 1.30 -3.43
N ARG A 12 0.19 1.01 -4.52
CA ARG A 12 -0.40 -0.32 -4.79
C ARG A 12 -1.31 -0.79 -3.64
N GLY A 13 -2.21 0.08 -3.19
CA GLY A 13 -3.28 -0.23 -2.25
C GLY A 13 -3.14 0.37 -0.84
N ASP A 14 -2.00 0.99 -0.49
CA ASP A 14 -1.90 1.72 0.79
C ASP A 14 -2.44 3.16 0.63
N ALA A 15 -3.68 3.36 1.10
CA ALA A 15 -4.38 4.63 1.04
C ALA A 15 -3.71 5.73 1.88
N ALA A 16 -3.03 5.37 2.98
CA ALA A 16 -2.34 6.30 3.86
C ALA A 16 -1.08 6.85 3.17
N VAL A 17 -0.27 5.97 2.59
CA VAL A 17 0.91 6.36 1.81
C VAL A 17 0.51 7.20 0.60
N SER A 18 -0.58 6.82 -0.07
CA SER A 18 -1.09 7.55 -1.23
C SER A 18 -1.48 9.00 -0.90
N ARG A 19 -2.07 9.25 0.26
CA ARG A 19 -2.39 10.61 0.74
C ARG A 19 -1.16 11.40 1.14
N GLN A 20 -0.22 10.79 1.86
CA GLN A 20 1.03 11.44 2.25
C GLN A 20 1.82 11.88 1.00
N VAL A 21 1.88 11.03 -0.02
CA VAL A 21 2.52 11.40 -1.30
C VAL A 21 1.74 12.51 -2.00
N GLY A 22 0.40 12.47 -2.00
CA GLY A 22 -0.43 13.55 -2.53
C GLY A 22 -0.16 14.91 -1.87
N GLU A 23 -0.09 14.95 -0.54
CA GLU A 23 0.29 16.13 0.25
C GLU A 23 1.68 16.64 -0.13
N ALA A 24 2.68 15.75 -0.15
CA ALA A 24 4.05 16.10 -0.53
C ALA A 24 4.12 16.71 -1.94
N LEU A 25 3.40 16.13 -2.90
CA LEU A 25 3.30 16.65 -4.26
C LEU A 25 2.67 18.05 -4.30
N ARG A 26 1.61 18.31 -3.51
CA ARG A 26 1.02 19.65 -3.41
C ARG A 26 2.02 20.67 -2.88
N ILE A 27 2.79 20.33 -1.85
CA ILE A 27 3.84 21.19 -1.29
C ILE A 27 4.91 21.49 -2.34
N ILE A 28 5.38 20.46 -3.05
CA ILE A 28 6.39 20.63 -4.12
C ILE A 28 5.85 21.53 -5.23
N ALA A 29 4.61 21.34 -5.69
CA ALA A 29 4.00 22.20 -6.70
C ALA A 29 3.87 23.66 -6.24
N HIS A 30 3.59 23.88 -4.95
CA HIS A 30 3.48 25.22 -4.37
C HIS A 30 4.82 25.96 -4.35
N HIS A 31 5.91 25.27 -3.99
CA HIS A 31 7.24 25.86 -3.88
C HIS A 31 8.07 25.83 -5.17
N SER A 32 7.67 25.02 -6.16
CA SER A 32 8.36 24.94 -7.44
C SER A 32 8.28 26.27 -8.21
N ARG A 33 9.36 26.61 -8.93
CA ARG A 33 9.38 27.70 -9.92
C ARG A 33 9.30 27.18 -11.36
N ASP A 34 9.32 25.86 -11.53
CA ASP A 34 9.22 25.18 -12.83
C ASP A 34 7.75 24.90 -13.16
N GLU A 35 7.24 25.55 -14.20
CA GLU A 35 5.84 25.44 -14.64
C GLU A 35 5.51 24.07 -15.26
N ASP A 36 6.50 23.42 -15.89
CA ASP A 36 6.33 22.07 -16.45
C ASP A 36 6.17 21.04 -15.32
N LEU A 37 6.98 21.17 -14.28
CA LEU A 37 6.86 20.33 -13.08
C LEU A 37 5.51 20.54 -12.38
N LYS A 38 5.06 21.79 -12.22
CA LYS A 38 3.73 22.08 -11.64
C LYS A 38 2.60 21.47 -12.43
N ARG A 39 2.68 21.51 -13.76
CA ARG A 39 1.68 20.90 -14.64
C ARG A 39 1.66 19.39 -14.45
N GLN A 40 2.81 18.72 -14.50
CA GLN A 40 2.91 17.27 -14.31
C GLN A 40 2.37 16.83 -12.95
N ILE A 41 2.72 17.55 -11.88
CA ILE A 41 2.20 17.26 -10.54
C ILE A 41 0.67 17.39 -10.50
N ARG A 42 0.10 18.43 -11.13
CA ARG A 42 -1.37 18.60 -11.19
C ARG A 42 -2.05 17.49 -11.98
N GLU A 43 -1.46 17.05 -13.09
CA GLU A 43 -1.98 15.93 -13.88
C GLU A 43 -1.99 14.63 -13.08
N ILE A 44 -0.93 14.39 -12.29
CA ILE A 44 -0.84 13.26 -11.36
C ILE A 44 -1.91 13.39 -10.29
N LEU A 45 -2.02 14.52 -9.60
CA LEU A 45 -3.05 14.73 -8.56
C LEU A 45 -4.49 14.63 -9.11
N ALA A 46 -4.69 14.87 -10.40
CA ALA A 46 -5.99 14.73 -11.06
C ALA A 46 -6.32 13.29 -11.50
N GLY A 47 -5.44 12.32 -11.26
CA GLY A 47 -5.65 10.93 -11.69
C GLY A 47 -5.24 10.62 -13.14
N ASN A 48 -4.64 11.59 -13.85
CA ASN A 48 -4.29 11.45 -15.27
C ASN A 48 -2.82 11.04 -15.49
N GLY A 49 -2.10 10.71 -14.42
CA GLY A 49 -0.68 10.31 -14.49
C GLY A 49 -0.22 9.58 -13.23
N SER A 50 0.99 9.01 -13.27
CA SER A 50 1.60 8.30 -12.15
C SER A 50 2.81 9.03 -11.60
N VAL A 51 3.04 8.93 -10.29
CA VAL A 51 4.29 9.33 -9.64
C VAL A 51 5.49 8.58 -10.23
N ARG A 52 5.28 7.35 -10.71
CA ARG A 52 6.33 6.58 -11.39
C ARG A 52 6.77 7.24 -12.71
N ASP A 53 5.85 7.88 -13.40
CA ASP A 53 6.17 8.60 -14.64
C ASP A 53 6.88 9.92 -14.33
N LEU A 54 6.47 10.62 -13.27
CA LEU A 54 7.19 11.80 -12.76
C LEU A 54 8.64 11.50 -12.43
N ALA A 55 8.90 10.37 -11.78
CA ALA A 55 10.26 9.94 -11.41
C ALA A 55 11.17 9.68 -12.62
N ARG A 56 10.61 9.61 -13.84
CA ARG A 56 11.36 9.42 -15.09
C ARG A 56 11.60 10.71 -15.84
N THR A 57 11.07 11.85 -15.37
CA THR A 57 11.18 13.12 -16.09
C THR A 57 12.43 13.90 -15.71
N ASP A 58 13.06 14.52 -16.72
CA ASP A 58 14.27 15.32 -16.54
C ASP A 58 14.10 16.53 -15.58
N PRO A 59 12.95 17.24 -15.54
CA PRO A 59 12.73 18.32 -14.57
C PRO A 59 12.76 17.83 -13.12
N PHE A 60 12.14 16.67 -12.84
CA PHE A 60 12.11 16.10 -11.51
C PHE A 60 13.49 15.54 -11.11
N ASN A 61 14.16 14.83 -12.02
CA ASN A 61 15.50 14.29 -11.78
C ASN A 61 16.53 15.38 -11.45
N ARG A 62 16.48 16.53 -12.14
CA ARG A 62 17.37 17.67 -11.81
C ARG A 62 17.20 18.20 -10.38
N ILE A 63 15.99 18.13 -9.84
CA ILE A 63 15.73 18.53 -8.44
C ILE A 63 16.27 17.45 -7.51
N LEU A 64 16.00 16.18 -7.80
CA LEU A 64 16.53 15.06 -7.01
C LEU A 64 18.05 15.08 -6.96
N ASP A 65 18.73 15.30 -8.08
CA ASP A 65 20.19 15.36 -8.15
C ASP A 65 20.79 16.44 -7.22
N GLY A 66 20.04 17.52 -6.94
CA GLY A 66 20.46 18.60 -6.05
C GLY A 66 20.28 18.30 -4.56
N VAL A 67 19.34 17.42 -4.18
CA VAL A 67 18.98 17.16 -2.77
C VAL A 67 19.40 15.77 -2.29
N LEU A 68 19.42 14.78 -3.19
CA LEU A 68 19.67 13.39 -2.89
C LEU A 68 21.07 13.15 -2.29
N PRO A 69 22.16 13.80 -2.77
CA PRO A 69 23.48 13.61 -2.17
C PRO A 69 23.52 14.01 -0.69
N THR A 70 22.94 15.17 -0.35
CA THR A 70 22.89 15.67 1.03
C THR A 70 22.06 14.73 1.90
N ALA A 71 20.88 14.33 1.44
CA ALA A 71 20.01 13.42 2.19
C ALA A 71 20.67 12.04 2.44
N MET A 72 21.40 11.51 1.45
CA MET A 72 22.13 10.25 1.61
C MET A 72 23.28 10.37 2.61
N GLN A 73 23.94 11.52 2.66
CA GLN A 73 24.99 11.78 3.64
C GLN A 73 24.42 11.85 5.06
N GLU A 74 23.34 12.62 5.26
CA GLU A 74 22.63 12.68 6.54
C GLU A 74 22.17 11.29 7.01
N LEU A 75 21.63 10.48 6.09
CA LEU A 75 21.20 9.11 6.38
C LEU A 75 22.36 8.20 6.81
N ALA A 76 23.55 8.40 6.23
CA ALA A 76 24.76 7.65 6.56
C ALA A 76 25.36 8.07 7.92
N GLU A 77 25.11 9.31 8.34
CA GLU A 77 25.57 9.86 9.62
C GLU A 77 24.64 9.50 10.80
N LEU A 78 23.41 9.05 10.53
CA LEU A 78 22.48 8.60 11.57
C LEU A 78 22.98 7.36 12.33
N SER A 79 22.95 7.44 13.66
CA SER A 79 23.14 6.27 14.52
C SER A 79 21.97 5.27 14.42
N GLU A 80 22.18 4.03 14.88
CA GLU A 80 21.13 3.00 14.91
C GLU A 80 19.93 3.43 15.75
N ASP A 81 20.18 4.01 16.94
CA ASP A 81 19.12 4.51 17.83
C ASP A 81 18.30 5.63 17.18
N GLU A 82 18.96 6.57 16.49
CA GLU A 82 18.27 7.66 15.79
C GLU A 82 17.46 7.14 14.60
N ARG A 83 17.99 6.15 13.88
CA ARG A 83 17.28 5.50 12.78
C ARG A 83 16.05 4.75 13.27
N GLU A 84 16.13 4.05 14.40
CA GLU A 84 14.99 3.36 15.00
C GLU A 84 13.92 4.35 15.45
N ARG A 85 14.31 5.46 16.11
CA ARG A 85 13.40 6.53 16.50
C ARG A 85 12.67 7.15 15.30
N LEU A 86 13.40 7.44 14.21
CA LEU A 86 12.80 7.98 12.98
C LEU A 86 11.86 6.97 12.31
N ALA A 87 12.19 5.67 12.37
CA ALA A 87 11.31 4.63 11.86
C ALA A 87 10.03 4.50 12.68
N GLU A 88 10.10 4.61 14.02
CA GLU A 88 8.92 4.65 14.90
C GLU A 88 8.06 5.88 14.62
N GLU A 89 8.67 7.06 14.48
CA GLU A 89 7.97 8.31 14.14
C GLU A 89 7.24 8.17 12.79
N GLY A 90 7.93 7.66 11.76
CA GLY A 90 7.34 7.43 10.45
C GLY A 90 6.18 6.42 10.49
N ARG A 91 6.30 5.32 11.27
CA ARG A 91 5.21 4.36 11.45
C ARG A 91 4.00 4.99 12.14
N ALA A 92 4.24 5.78 13.18
CA ALA A 92 3.16 6.48 13.89
C ALA A 92 2.46 7.51 13.00
N GLU A 93 3.19 8.22 12.14
CA GLU A 93 2.62 9.15 11.17
C GLU A 93 1.76 8.42 10.12
N LEU A 94 2.26 7.32 9.56
CA LEU A 94 1.50 6.48 8.62
C LEU A 94 0.23 5.92 9.25
N GLU A 95 0.28 5.51 10.52
CA GLU A 95 -0.89 5.00 11.24
C GLU A 95 -1.97 6.08 11.40
N ARG A 96 -1.60 7.34 11.68
CA ARG A 96 -2.55 8.47 11.74
C ARG A 96 -3.29 8.67 10.41
N TYR A 97 -2.58 8.51 9.30
CA TYR A 97 -3.20 8.58 7.97
C TYR A 97 -4.14 7.39 7.71
N ARG A 98 -3.84 6.20 8.24
CA ARG A 98 -4.74 5.02 8.20
C ARG A 98 -6.00 5.22 9.04
N ASP A 99 -5.87 5.71 10.27
CA ASP A 99 -7.01 5.98 11.14
C ASP A 99 -7.94 7.06 10.57
N THR A 100 -7.38 8.04 9.87
CA THR A 100 -8.15 9.07 9.14
C THR A 100 -8.86 8.51 7.89
N THR A 101 -8.43 7.35 7.38
CA THR A 101 -8.98 6.69 6.18
C THR A 101 -9.84 5.49 6.48
N ALA A 102 -9.88 4.99 7.72
CA ALA A 102 -10.76 3.89 8.08
C ALA A 102 -12.21 4.26 7.67
N PRO A 103 -12.80 3.60 6.66
CA PRO A 103 -14.25 3.60 6.58
C PRO A 103 -14.75 3.08 7.95
N PRO A 104 -15.92 3.54 8.44
CA PRO A 104 -16.52 2.86 9.60
C PRO A 104 -16.45 1.36 9.31
N PRO A 105 -16.14 0.51 10.31
CA PRO A 105 -16.28 -0.93 10.11
C PRO A 105 -17.64 -1.08 9.46
N ALA A 106 -17.67 -1.65 8.24
CA ALA A 106 -18.94 -1.92 7.60
C ALA A 106 -19.78 -2.56 8.71
N PRO A 107 -20.98 -2.02 9.02
CA PRO A 107 -21.81 -2.68 10.02
C PRO A 107 -21.78 -4.15 9.60
N GLU A 108 -21.46 -5.03 10.54
CA GLU A 108 -21.72 -6.45 10.37
C GLU A 108 -23.18 -6.50 9.95
N ALA A 109 -23.40 -6.46 8.65
CA ALA A 109 -24.67 -6.77 8.06
C ALA A 109 -24.76 -8.21 8.50
N ASP A 110 -25.59 -8.44 9.51
CA ASP A 110 -26.24 -9.71 9.78
C ASP A 110 -26.30 -10.40 8.44
N GLN A 111 -25.38 -11.34 8.22
CA GLN A 111 -25.42 -12.13 7.00
C GLN A 111 -26.78 -12.81 7.11
N PRO A 112 -27.79 -12.49 6.28
CA PRO A 112 -28.94 -13.35 6.22
C PRO A 112 -28.37 -14.74 5.87
N PRO A 113 -28.83 -15.82 6.54
CA PRO A 113 -28.30 -17.15 6.31
C PRO A 113 -28.26 -17.40 4.81
N ALA A 114 -27.07 -17.71 4.30
CA ALA A 114 -26.80 -17.87 2.87
C ALA A 114 -27.88 -18.76 2.24
N GLU A 115 -28.77 -18.15 1.45
CA GLU A 115 -29.58 -18.91 0.52
C GLU A 115 -28.62 -19.59 -0.47
N PRO A 116 -28.81 -20.89 -0.76
CA PRO A 116 -27.94 -21.59 -1.69
C PRO A 116 -28.08 -20.94 -3.08
N ALA A 117 -26.97 -20.38 -3.57
CA ALA A 117 -26.89 -19.88 -4.94
C ALA A 117 -27.30 -21.00 -5.93
N PRO A 118 -28.02 -20.67 -7.02
CA PRO A 118 -28.35 -21.65 -8.05
C PRO A 118 -27.04 -22.19 -8.64
N GLN A 119 -26.81 -23.48 -8.46
CA GLN A 119 -25.68 -24.16 -9.05
C GLN A 119 -25.93 -24.27 -10.56
N ASP A 120 -25.14 -23.55 -11.35
CA ASP A 120 -25.09 -23.78 -12.80
C ASP A 120 -24.75 -25.27 -13.06
N PRO A 121 -25.46 -25.95 -13.97
CA PRO A 121 -25.21 -27.36 -14.25
C PRO A 121 -23.79 -27.54 -14.81
N VAL A 122 -22.93 -28.16 -14.01
CA VAL A 122 -21.55 -28.48 -14.35
C VAL A 122 -21.56 -29.51 -15.49
N LEU A 123 -21.16 -29.10 -16.69
CA LEU A 123 -20.97 -30.01 -17.83
C LEU A 123 -19.88 -31.05 -17.50
N PRO A 124 -20.18 -32.37 -17.54
CA PRO A 124 -19.17 -33.40 -17.32
C PRO A 124 -18.17 -33.39 -18.48
N GLY A 125 -16.88 -33.15 -18.18
CA GLY A 125 -15.78 -33.25 -19.16
C GLY A 125 -14.93 -31.99 -19.38
N THR A 126 -15.22 -30.86 -18.73
CA THR A 126 -14.47 -29.59 -18.93
C THR A 126 -13.46 -29.25 -17.83
N ARG A 127 -13.30 -30.11 -16.80
CA ARG A 127 -12.33 -29.87 -15.72
C ARG A 127 -10.92 -30.27 -16.17
N LYS A 128 -10.01 -29.30 -16.24
CA LYS A 128 -8.57 -29.56 -16.39
C LYS A 128 -8.08 -30.42 -15.21
N PRO A 129 -7.24 -31.45 -15.45
CA PRO A 129 -6.91 -32.48 -14.45
C PRO A 129 -6.04 -32.01 -13.27
N ASN A 130 -5.48 -30.80 -13.29
CA ASN A 130 -4.47 -30.36 -12.32
C ASN A 130 -5.00 -29.39 -11.24
N ARG A 131 -6.32 -29.34 -10.99
CA ARG A 131 -6.87 -28.40 -10.00
C ARG A 131 -6.74 -28.89 -8.55
N ASP A 132 -6.57 -30.19 -8.33
CA ASP A 132 -6.64 -30.79 -6.99
C ASP A 132 -5.29 -31.34 -6.47
N GLN A 133 -4.17 -31.08 -7.15
CA GLN A 133 -2.87 -31.47 -6.62
C GLN A 133 -2.39 -30.43 -5.59
N ILE A 134 -2.91 -30.56 -4.37
CA ILE A 134 -2.35 -29.90 -3.19
C ILE A 134 -1.00 -30.58 -2.94
N VAL A 135 0.08 -29.98 -3.46
CA VAL A 135 1.44 -30.38 -3.11
C VAL A 135 1.72 -29.83 -1.72
N THR A 136 1.48 -30.64 -0.69
CA THR A 136 1.99 -30.35 0.65
C THR A 136 3.48 -30.72 0.65
N PRO A 137 4.40 -29.79 0.98
CA PRO A 137 5.80 -30.14 1.13
C PRO A 137 5.95 -31.17 2.27
N ASP A 138 6.84 -32.15 2.10
CA ASP A 138 7.09 -33.21 3.11
C ASP A 138 7.73 -32.68 4.42
N VAL A 139 8.08 -31.39 4.47
CA VAL A 139 8.74 -30.74 5.61
C VAL A 139 7.78 -29.67 6.15
N PRO A 140 7.52 -29.63 7.46
CA PRO A 140 6.72 -28.58 8.07
C PRO A 140 7.31 -27.20 7.80
N ASP A 141 6.46 -26.28 7.36
CA ASP A 141 6.81 -24.89 7.12
C ASP A 141 6.92 -24.15 8.47
N SER A 142 7.59 -22.99 8.50
CA SER A 142 7.58 -22.10 9.68
C SER A 142 6.16 -21.75 10.14
N ASP A 143 5.19 -21.75 9.22
CA ASP A 143 3.78 -21.51 9.51
C ASP A 143 3.16 -22.69 10.27
N ASP A 144 3.50 -23.94 9.92
CA ASP A 144 3.02 -25.14 10.62
C ASP A 144 3.50 -25.16 12.07
N ASP A 145 4.78 -24.80 12.29
CA ASP A 145 5.37 -24.65 13.62
C ASP A 145 4.64 -23.58 14.43
N TYR A 146 4.39 -22.41 13.83
CA TYR A 146 3.68 -21.31 14.47
C TYR A 146 2.25 -21.68 14.93
N PHE A 147 1.50 -22.39 14.08
CA PHE A 147 0.14 -22.82 14.44
C PHE A 147 0.14 -23.99 15.43
N SER A 148 1.16 -24.85 15.40
CA SER A 148 1.32 -25.93 16.39
C SER A 148 1.62 -25.37 17.78
N GLU A 149 2.49 -24.36 17.88
CA GLU A 149 2.86 -23.70 19.13
C GLU A 149 1.66 -23.00 19.77
N ARG A 150 0.80 -22.37 18.96
CA ARG A 150 -0.42 -21.73 19.46
C ARG A 150 -1.51 -22.70 19.88
N ARG A 151 -1.65 -23.84 19.18
CA ARG A 151 -2.54 -24.92 19.63
C ARG A 151 -2.05 -25.51 20.96
N GLN A 152 -0.74 -25.71 21.12
CA GLN A 152 -0.16 -26.17 22.39
C GLN A 152 -0.35 -25.17 23.54
N ARG A 153 -0.29 -23.86 23.24
CA ARG A 153 -0.53 -22.80 24.24
C ARG A 153 -2.01 -22.55 24.54
N GLY A 154 -2.94 -23.20 23.83
CA GLY A 154 -4.39 -23.02 24.02
C GLY A 154 -4.95 -21.72 23.43
N TRP A 155 -4.25 -21.12 22.47
CA TRP A 155 -4.66 -19.88 21.80
C TRP A 155 -5.50 -20.15 20.53
N LEU A 156 -5.41 -21.35 19.97
CA LEU A 156 -6.28 -21.85 18.91
C LEU A 156 -7.00 -23.10 19.43
N GLN A 157 -8.34 -23.11 19.31
CA GLN A 157 -9.21 -24.23 19.65
C GLN A 157 -9.88 -24.78 18.39
#